data_AF-A0A813S1R5-F1
#
_entry.id   AF-A0A813S1R5-F1
#
_cell.length_a   1.000
_cell.length_b   1.000
_cell.length_c   1.000
_cell.angle_alpha   90.00
_cell.angle_beta   90.00
_cell.angle_gamma   90.00
#
_symmetry.space_group_name_H-M   'P 1'
#
loop_
_entity.id
_entity.type
_entity.pdbx_description
1 polymer ?
#
loop_
_entity_poly.entity_id
_entity_poly.type
_entity_poly.pdbx_seq_one_letter_code
_entity_poly.pdbx_strand_id
1 'polypeptide(L)'
;MGNQNTAGRTLTDYDIRLFSQQSQLPPHIVQQLYEAFMERAGKDGRMTVSEFKQAYTEIKPNASVLNVNNEAEQVFVMFDRDHNGVLTFDEFMMAYVLLQKGIDTPVNRWQSAINIMPPGVISRPGYVNAPEALQLLQSMNQVYQIPNFDPNMQQNLVWSQLTPQLDPTGYVPQAEFLRVLSVQPNITPYI
;
A
#
# COMPACT_ATOMS: atom_id res chain seq x y z
N MET A 1 -25.76 0.23 -6.96
CA MET A 1 -25.42 1.65 -6.76
C MET A 1 -25.75 1.98 -5.32
N GLY A 2 -24.74 2.09 -4.45
CA GLY A 2 -24.91 2.47 -3.04
C GLY A 2 -23.77 3.41 -2.67
N ASN A 3 -24.12 4.64 -2.28
CA ASN A 3 -23.18 5.70 -1.92
C ASN A 3 -22.21 5.21 -0.84
N GLN A 4 -20.92 5.14 -1.16
CA GLN A 4 -19.88 4.70 -0.23
C GLN A 4 -19.39 5.80 0.72
N ASN A 5 -20.08 6.93 0.80
CA ASN A 5 -19.68 8.02 1.68
C ASN A 5 -20.20 7.74 3.11
N THR A 6 -19.36 7.15 3.98
CA THR A 6 -19.68 6.96 5.41
C THR A 6 -19.39 8.19 6.27
N ALA A 7 -18.99 9.31 5.68
CA ALA A 7 -18.76 10.56 6.38
C ALA A 7 -20.00 10.97 7.23
N GLY A 8 -19.80 11.05 8.54
CA GLY A 8 -20.79 11.58 9.49
C GLY A 8 -22.02 10.69 9.78
N ARG A 9 -22.06 9.43 9.33
CA ARG A 9 -23.16 8.50 9.64
C ARG A 9 -22.71 7.31 10.48
N THR A 10 -23.53 6.91 11.45
CA THR A 10 -23.35 5.66 12.20
C THR A 10 -23.48 4.46 11.27
N LEU A 11 -22.56 3.51 11.34
CA LEU A 11 -22.67 2.28 10.57
C LEU A 11 -23.87 1.45 11.03
N THR A 12 -24.62 0.93 10.06
CA THR A 12 -25.70 -0.03 10.31
C THR A 12 -25.15 -1.46 10.33
N ASP A 13 -25.92 -2.42 10.85
CA ASP A 13 -25.60 -3.85 10.75
C ASP A 13 -25.41 -4.33 9.31
N TYR A 14 -26.02 -3.65 8.34
CA TYR A 14 -25.80 -3.91 6.92
C TYR A 14 -24.41 -3.43 6.49
N ASP A 15 -24.03 -2.21 6.88
CA ASP A 15 -22.70 -1.67 6.56
C ASP A 15 -21.59 -2.52 7.20
N ILE A 16 -21.75 -2.94 8.47
CA ILE A 16 -20.78 -3.81 9.15
C ILE A 16 -20.63 -5.15 8.41
N ARG A 17 -21.73 -5.76 7.96
CA ARG A 17 -21.68 -7.00 7.17
C ARG A 17 -21.02 -6.79 5.81
N LEU A 18 -21.29 -5.66 5.15
CA LEU A 18 -20.68 -5.31 3.87
C LEU A 18 -19.16 -5.13 4.01
N PHE A 19 -18.71 -4.36 5.00
CA PHE A 19 -17.29 -4.17 5.28
C PHE A 19 -16.62 -5.47 5.72
N SER A 20 -17.29 -6.31 6.49
CA SER A 20 -16.80 -7.64 6.87
C SER A 20 -16.55 -8.53 5.64
N GLN A 21 -17.47 -8.55 4.67
CA GLN A 21 -17.29 -9.31 3.43
C GLN A 21 -16.13 -8.75 2.58
N GLN A 22 -16.01 -7.43 2.46
CA GLN A 22 -14.97 -6.79 1.65
C GLN A 22 -13.57 -6.93 2.25
N SER A 23 -13.46 -6.74 3.57
CA SER A 23 -12.20 -6.82 4.32
C SER A 23 -11.78 -8.27 4.62
N GLN A 24 -12.72 -9.21 4.59
CA GLN A 24 -12.59 -10.58 5.10
C GLN A 24 -12.34 -10.64 6.62
N LEU A 25 -12.64 -9.56 7.35
CA LEU A 25 -12.60 -9.55 8.82
C LEU A 25 -13.94 -9.99 9.41
N PRO A 26 -13.95 -10.62 10.58
CA PRO A 26 -15.19 -10.90 11.30
C PRO A 26 -15.98 -9.61 11.61
N PRO A 27 -17.32 -9.62 11.59
CA PRO A 27 -18.15 -8.43 11.86
C PRO A 27 -17.82 -7.71 13.18
N HIS A 28 -17.49 -8.48 14.23
CA HIS A 28 -17.12 -7.90 15.53
C HIS A 28 -15.79 -7.13 15.49
N ILE A 29 -14.83 -7.54 14.65
CA ILE A 29 -13.57 -6.80 14.45
C ILE A 29 -13.84 -5.51 13.69
N VAL A 30 -14.68 -5.55 12.64
CA VAL A 30 -15.08 -4.35 11.90
C VAL A 30 -15.76 -3.34 12.82
N GLN A 31 -16.61 -3.81 13.73
CA GLN A 31 -17.25 -2.96 14.73
C GLN A 31 -16.24 -2.30 15.68
N GLN A 32 -15.29 -3.07 16.22
CA GLN A 32 -14.23 -2.54 17.08
C GLN A 32 -13.36 -1.51 16.35
N LEU A 33 -13.05 -1.74 15.07
CA LEU A 33 -12.30 -0.79 14.25
C LEU A 33 -13.09 0.50 14.00
N TYR A 34 -14.40 0.39 13.78
CA TYR A 34 -15.26 1.55 13.62
C TYR A 34 -15.35 2.38 14.90
N GLU A 35 -15.52 1.72 16.06
CA GLU A 35 -15.53 2.39 17.36
C GLU A 35 -14.19 3.10 17.62
N ALA A 36 -13.06 2.40 17.42
CA ALA A 36 -11.73 2.99 17.57
C ALA A 36 -11.45 4.15 16.61
N PHE A 37 -11.99 4.09 15.39
CA PHE A 37 -11.92 5.18 14.41
C PHE A 37 -12.75 6.38 14.87
N MET A 38 -14.00 6.16 15.29
CA MET A 38 -14.90 7.23 15.74
C MET A 38 -14.45 7.90 17.04
N GLU A 39 -13.73 7.20 17.90
CA GLU A 39 -13.09 7.79 19.10
C GLU A 39 -12.03 8.85 18.75
N ARG A 40 -11.40 8.72 17.58
CA ARG A 40 -10.27 9.56 17.15
C ARG A 40 -10.63 10.51 16.02
N ALA A 41 -11.68 10.21 15.26
CA ALA A 41 -12.20 11.06 14.21
C ALA A 41 -12.91 12.29 14.81
N GLY A 42 -12.94 13.38 14.03
CA GLY A 42 -13.71 14.57 14.34
C GLY A 42 -15.22 14.27 14.41
N LYS A 43 -16.00 15.25 14.90
CA LYS A 43 -17.46 15.14 15.03
C LYS A 43 -18.21 14.93 13.70
N ASP A 44 -17.53 15.13 12.59
CA ASP A 44 -17.98 14.89 11.22
C ASP A 44 -17.70 13.46 10.73
N GLY A 45 -17.14 12.59 11.58
CA GLY A 45 -16.78 11.21 11.24
C GLY A 45 -15.66 11.11 10.21
N ARG A 46 -14.79 12.13 10.17
CA ARG A 46 -13.60 12.19 9.31
C ARG A 46 -12.37 12.32 10.19
N MET A 47 -11.27 11.72 9.76
CA MET A 47 -10.00 11.73 10.49
C MET A 47 -8.95 12.52 9.73
N THR A 48 -8.47 13.60 10.33
CA THR A 48 -7.37 14.40 9.79
C THR A 48 -6.03 13.68 9.94
N VAL A 49 -5.02 14.14 9.19
CA VAL A 49 -3.62 13.67 9.32
C VAL A 49 -3.14 13.71 10.76
N SER A 50 -3.48 14.79 11.49
CA SER A 50 -3.04 14.97 12.87
C SER A 50 -3.66 13.95 13.82
N GLU A 51 -4.96 13.66 13.66
CA GLU A 51 -5.67 12.65 14.47
C GLU A 51 -5.16 11.24 14.15
N PHE A 52 -4.90 10.96 12.86
CA PHE A 52 -4.32 9.70 12.43
C PHE A 52 -2.92 9.48 13.01
N LYS A 53 -2.06 10.50 13.04
CA LYS A 53 -0.71 10.42 13.64
C LYS A 53 -0.74 10.07 15.12
N GLN A 54 -1.65 10.67 15.87
CA GLN A 54 -1.84 10.37 17.29
C GLN A 54 -2.23 8.90 17.47
N ALA A 55 -3.20 8.43 16.68
CA ALA A 55 -3.59 7.03 16.64
C ALA A 55 -2.39 6.12 16.32
N TYR A 56 -1.65 6.43 15.25
CA TYR A 56 -0.55 5.63 14.71
C TYR A 56 0.62 5.50 15.70
N THR A 57 0.87 6.54 16.51
CA THR A 57 1.91 6.53 17.55
C THR A 57 1.57 5.56 18.69
N GLU A 58 0.30 5.46 19.09
CA GLU A 58 -0.16 4.56 20.15
C GLU A 58 -0.03 3.08 19.76
N ILE A 59 -0.14 2.78 18.45
CA ILE A 59 -0.02 1.42 17.90
C ILE A 59 1.44 0.99 17.70
N LYS A 60 2.39 1.94 17.67
CA LYS A 60 3.83 1.70 17.50
C LYS A 60 4.64 2.21 18.72
N PRO A 61 4.47 1.61 19.91
CA PRO A 61 5.06 2.11 21.15
C PRO A 61 6.60 2.12 21.20
N ASN A 62 7.29 1.51 20.22
CA ASN A 62 8.76 1.39 20.17
C ASN A 62 9.43 2.15 19.02
N ALA A 63 8.70 2.95 18.24
CA ALA A 63 9.27 3.70 17.13
C ALA A 63 9.65 5.13 17.55
N SER A 64 10.73 5.66 16.97
CA SER A 64 11.15 7.06 17.15
C SER A 64 10.03 8.01 16.69
N VAL A 65 9.60 8.94 17.54
CA VAL A 65 8.52 9.91 17.24
C VAL A 65 8.76 10.67 15.93
N LEU A 66 10.02 10.91 15.55
CA LEU A 66 10.37 11.57 14.29
C LEU A 66 10.15 10.68 13.06
N ASN A 67 10.40 9.38 13.16
CA ASN A 67 10.13 8.42 12.08
C ASN A 67 8.63 8.11 11.98
N VAL A 68 7.95 7.98 13.12
CA VAL A 68 6.50 7.74 13.21
C VAL A 68 5.71 8.83 12.50
N ASN A 69 6.09 10.11 12.66
CA ASN A 69 5.39 11.21 12.01
C ASN A 69 5.51 11.17 10.48
N ASN A 70 6.71 10.88 9.96
CA ASN A 70 6.94 10.80 8.51
C ASN A 70 6.28 9.56 7.91
N GLU A 71 6.36 8.41 8.59
CA GLU A 71 5.65 7.19 8.19
C GLU A 71 4.15 7.41 8.20
N ALA A 72 3.60 8.00 9.27
CA ALA A 72 2.17 8.24 9.38
C ALA A 72 1.64 9.20 8.31
N GLU A 73 2.40 10.23 7.91
CA GLU A 73 2.03 11.09 6.78
C GLU A 73 2.00 10.32 5.46
N GLN A 74 3.03 9.50 5.20
CA GLN A 74 3.08 8.72 3.95
C GLN A 74 1.96 7.70 3.89
N VAL A 75 1.73 7.00 5.00
CA VAL A 75 0.64 6.04 5.18
C VAL A 75 -0.71 6.74 5.01
N PHE A 76 -0.89 7.94 5.57
CA PHE A 76 -2.08 8.75 5.39
C PHE A 76 -2.33 9.11 3.92
N VAL A 77 -1.31 9.60 3.20
CA VAL A 77 -1.42 9.95 1.77
C VAL A 77 -1.78 8.75 0.90
N MET A 78 -1.34 7.54 1.27
CA MET A 78 -1.75 6.32 0.57
C MET A 78 -3.22 5.96 0.79
N PHE A 79 -3.81 6.43 1.88
CA PHE A 79 -5.17 6.07 2.30
C PHE A 79 -6.20 7.12 1.93
N ASP A 80 -5.80 8.40 1.90
CA ASP A 80 -6.59 9.55 1.44
C ASP A 80 -6.70 9.51 -0.08
N ARG A 81 -7.70 8.77 -0.56
CA ARG A 81 -7.77 8.31 -1.95
C ARG A 81 -8.30 9.39 -2.88
N ASP A 82 -9.10 10.30 -2.35
CA ASP A 82 -9.57 11.49 -3.04
C ASP A 82 -8.70 12.73 -2.78
N HIS A 83 -7.64 12.60 -1.98
CA HIS A 83 -6.68 13.65 -1.64
C HIS A 83 -7.33 14.88 -1.04
N ASN A 84 -8.38 14.68 -0.24
CA ASN A 84 -9.14 15.76 0.39
C ASN A 84 -8.54 16.18 1.76
N GLY A 85 -7.48 15.50 2.22
CA GLY A 85 -6.78 15.75 3.48
C GLY A 85 -7.43 15.13 4.72
N VAL A 86 -8.45 14.28 4.55
CA VAL A 86 -9.16 13.59 5.63
C VAL A 86 -9.53 12.15 5.24
N LEU A 87 -9.38 11.20 6.15
CA LEU A 87 -9.81 9.83 5.94
C LEU A 87 -11.26 9.64 6.35
N THR A 88 -12.03 8.99 5.49
CA THR A 88 -13.31 8.39 5.88
C THR A 88 -13.10 6.96 6.41
N PHE A 89 -14.12 6.40 7.08
CA PHE A 89 -14.00 5.07 7.65
C PHE A 89 -13.75 3.98 6.59
N ASP A 90 -14.33 4.10 5.39
CA ASP A 90 -14.07 3.16 4.28
C ASP A 90 -12.63 3.22 3.79
N GLU A 91 -12.03 4.42 3.70
CA GLU A 91 -10.61 4.61 3.38
C GLU A 91 -9.72 4.00 4.46
N PHE A 92 -10.03 4.26 5.73
CA PHE A 92 -9.35 3.65 6.88
C PHE A 92 -9.48 2.11 6.89
N MET A 93 -10.63 1.56 6.51
CA MET A 93 -10.86 0.12 6.50
C MET A 93 -10.11 -0.56 5.35
N MET A 94 -10.09 0.04 4.16
CA MET A 94 -9.23 -0.43 3.06
C MET A 94 -7.76 -0.41 3.49
N ALA A 95 -7.31 0.71 4.05
CA ALA A 95 -5.97 0.89 4.59
C ALA A 95 -5.58 -0.16 5.63
N TYR A 96 -6.42 -0.39 6.63
CA TYR A 96 -6.18 -1.37 7.68
C TYR A 96 -6.05 -2.79 7.12
N VAL A 97 -6.88 -3.16 6.13
CA VAL A 97 -6.76 -4.46 5.43
C VAL A 97 -5.46 -4.56 4.66
N LEU A 98 -5.02 -3.48 4.00
CA LEU A 98 -3.74 -3.44 3.30
C LEU A 98 -2.57 -3.63 4.27
N LEU A 99 -2.59 -2.94 5.42
CA LEU A 99 -1.59 -3.08 6.48
C LEU A 99 -1.59 -4.48 7.10
N GLN A 100 -2.76 -5.01 7.51
CA GLN A 100 -2.91 -6.34 8.11
C GLN A 100 -2.57 -7.49 7.16
N LYS A 101 -2.83 -7.34 5.86
CA LYS A 101 -2.42 -8.31 4.83
C LYS A 101 -0.92 -8.24 4.50
N GLY A 102 -0.16 -7.40 5.21
CA GLY A 102 1.29 -7.35 5.12
C GLY A 102 1.81 -6.55 3.93
N ILE A 103 1.12 -5.49 3.50
CA ILE A 103 1.63 -4.55 2.48
C ILE A 103 2.75 -3.64 3.05
N ASP A 104 3.27 -3.98 4.22
CA ASP A 104 4.43 -3.31 4.83
C ASP A 104 5.75 -3.74 4.19
N THR A 105 5.79 -4.90 3.52
CA THR A 105 7.01 -5.34 2.82
C THR A 105 7.10 -4.68 1.43
N PRO A 106 8.30 -4.26 1.01
CA PRO A 106 8.52 -3.82 -0.36
C PRO A 106 7.98 -4.85 -1.36
N VAL A 107 8.26 -6.16 -1.16
CA VAL A 107 7.78 -7.26 -2.02
C VAL A 107 6.28 -7.14 -2.29
N ASN A 108 5.46 -6.98 -1.26
CA ASN A 108 4.00 -6.95 -1.41
C ASN A 108 3.49 -5.66 -2.08
N ARG A 109 4.20 -4.53 -1.90
CA ARG A 109 3.94 -3.28 -2.64
C ARG A 109 4.22 -3.46 -4.13
N TRP A 110 5.39 -3.99 -4.49
CA TRP A 110 5.77 -4.26 -5.88
C TRP A 110 4.90 -5.35 -6.53
N GLN A 111 4.50 -6.37 -5.76
CA GLN A 111 3.57 -7.40 -6.22
C GLN A 111 2.19 -6.82 -6.53
N SER A 112 1.68 -5.95 -5.66
CA SER A 112 0.40 -5.25 -5.87
C SER A 112 0.47 -4.35 -7.10
N ALA A 113 1.57 -3.63 -7.28
CA ALA A 113 1.78 -2.77 -8.44
C ALA A 113 1.75 -3.54 -9.76
N ILE A 114 2.39 -4.72 -9.82
CA ILE A 114 2.34 -5.57 -11.02
C ILE A 114 0.91 -6.01 -11.35
N ASN A 115 0.10 -6.31 -10.33
CA ASN A 115 -1.27 -6.77 -10.53
C ASN A 115 -2.23 -5.66 -11.03
N ILE A 116 -1.90 -4.39 -10.82
CA ILE A 116 -2.72 -3.24 -11.24
C ILE A 116 -2.20 -2.54 -12.51
N MET A 117 -1.05 -2.97 -13.05
CA MET A 117 -0.54 -2.40 -14.31
C MET A 117 -1.52 -2.66 -15.46
N PRO A 118 -1.58 -1.76 -16.47
CA PRO A 118 -2.41 -1.96 -17.64
C PRO A 118 -2.19 -3.35 -18.27
N PRO A 119 -3.26 -4.03 -18.70
CA PRO A 119 -3.14 -5.28 -19.44
C PRO A 119 -2.21 -5.11 -20.64
N GLY A 120 -1.26 -6.03 -20.80
CA GLY A 120 -0.28 -6.01 -21.89
C GLY A 120 1.09 -5.43 -21.53
N VAL A 121 1.28 -4.88 -20.33
CA VAL A 121 2.63 -4.54 -19.82
C VAL A 121 3.41 -5.80 -19.47
N ILE A 122 2.76 -6.82 -18.89
CA ILE A 122 3.37 -8.14 -18.70
C ILE A 122 2.92 -9.05 -19.83
N SER A 123 3.85 -9.44 -20.71
CA SER A 123 3.57 -10.32 -21.85
C SER A 123 3.38 -11.77 -21.43
N ARG A 124 4.00 -12.21 -20.33
CA ARG A 124 3.97 -13.59 -19.84
C ARG A 124 3.59 -13.64 -18.35
N PRO A 125 2.37 -14.09 -17.99
CA PRO A 125 1.94 -14.17 -16.61
C PRO A 125 2.93 -14.94 -15.72
N GLY A 126 3.28 -14.37 -14.56
CA GLY A 126 4.21 -14.96 -13.60
C GLY A 126 5.70 -14.81 -13.95
N TYR A 127 6.02 -14.16 -15.08
CA TYR A 127 7.38 -13.87 -15.52
C TYR A 127 7.52 -12.40 -15.90
N VAL A 128 8.75 -11.91 -15.91
CA VAL A 128 9.07 -10.55 -16.34
C VAL A 128 10.38 -10.55 -17.13
N ASN A 129 10.45 -9.76 -18.19
CA ASN A 129 11.70 -9.48 -18.91
C ASN A 129 12.24 -8.08 -18.58
N ALA A 130 13.43 -7.74 -19.08
CA ALA A 130 14.10 -6.50 -18.69
C ALA A 130 13.31 -5.24 -19.12
N PRO A 131 12.80 -5.13 -20.37
CA PRO A 131 11.93 -4.01 -20.77
C PRO A 131 10.69 -3.83 -19.89
N GLU A 132 9.99 -4.93 -19.57
CA GLU A 132 8.78 -4.91 -18.75
C GLU A 132 9.09 -4.47 -17.31
N ALA A 133 10.20 -4.95 -16.75
CA ALA A 133 10.68 -4.53 -15.45
C ALA A 133 11.01 -3.04 -15.41
N LEU A 134 11.65 -2.49 -16.44
CA LEU A 134 11.93 -1.06 -16.53
C LEU A 134 10.64 -0.23 -16.52
N GLN A 135 9.66 -0.65 -17.33
CA GLN A 135 8.39 0.05 -17.44
C GLN A 135 7.62 0.04 -16.10
N LEU A 136 7.68 -1.07 -15.36
CA LEU A 136 7.15 -1.16 -13.99
C LEU A 136 7.85 -0.15 -13.06
N LEU A 137 9.18 -0.10 -13.05
CA LEU A 137 9.94 0.82 -12.20
C LEU A 137 9.64 2.29 -12.53
N GLN A 138 9.52 2.62 -13.82
CA GLN A 138 9.14 3.96 -14.29
C GLN A 138 7.73 4.34 -13.86
N SER A 139 6.76 3.46 -14.08
CA SER A 139 5.36 3.68 -13.71
C SER A 139 5.21 3.90 -12.21
N MET A 140 5.95 3.14 -11.40
CA MET A 140 5.93 3.29 -9.95
C MET A 140 6.62 4.56 -9.48
N ASN A 141 7.73 4.95 -10.10
CA ASN A 141 8.33 6.25 -9.76
C ASN A 141 7.40 7.43 -10.08
N GLN A 142 6.64 7.33 -11.17
CA GLN A 142 5.65 8.36 -11.53
C GLN A 142 4.54 8.49 -10.48
N VAL A 143 4.06 7.37 -9.93
CA VAL A 143 2.99 7.35 -8.93
C VAL A 143 3.49 7.74 -7.54
N TYR A 144 4.61 7.16 -7.10
CA TYR A 144 5.09 7.29 -5.73
C TYR A 144 6.13 8.39 -5.52
N GLN A 145 6.65 8.98 -6.61
CA GLN A 145 7.66 10.04 -6.58
C GLN A 145 8.82 9.72 -5.63
N ILE A 146 9.40 8.53 -5.78
CA ILE A 146 10.40 8.00 -4.84
C ILE A 146 11.64 8.91 -4.86
N PRO A 147 12.04 9.51 -3.72
CA PRO A 147 13.20 10.39 -3.69
C PRO A 147 14.48 9.66 -4.12
N ASN A 148 15.30 10.32 -4.95
CA ASN A 148 16.57 9.79 -5.46
C ASN A 148 16.45 8.43 -6.20
N PHE A 149 15.27 8.13 -6.74
CA PHE A 149 15.03 6.91 -7.49
C PHE A 149 15.29 7.10 -8.98
N ASP A 150 16.30 6.40 -9.50
CA ASP A 150 16.56 6.28 -10.94
C ASP A 150 16.15 4.88 -11.42
N PRO A 151 15.06 4.75 -12.21
CA PRO A 151 14.58 3.47 -12.72
C PRO A 151 15.63 2.68 -13.52
N ASN A 152 16.47 3.34 -14.31
CA ASN A 152 17.46 2.68 -15.15
C ASN A 152 18.63 2.16 -14.31
N MET A 153 19.13 2.98 -13.38
CA MET A 153 20.14 2.54 -12.43
C MET A 153 19.63 1.35 -11.61
N GLN A 154 18.39 1.41 -11.17
CA GLN A 154 17.79 0.37 -10.35
C GLN A 154 17.59 -0.93 -11.12
N GLN A 155 17.13 -0.84 -12.38
CA GLN A 155 17.04 -1.99 -13.25
C GLN A 155 18.40 -2.65 -13.42
N ASN A 156 19.47 -1.89 -13.70
CA ASN A 156 20.81 -2.45 -13.89
C ASN A 156 21.29 -3.21 -12.64
N LEU A 157 21.07 -2.66 -11.45
CA LEU A 157 21.42 -3.30 -10.19
C LEU A 157 20.67 -4.61 -9.97
N VAL A 158 19.35 -4.60 -10.18
CA VAL A 158 18.49 -5.76 -10.00
C VAL A 158 18.80 -6.84 -11.04
N TRP A 159 18.95 -6.46 -12.30
CA TRP A 159 19.20 -7.42 -13.39
C TRP A 159 20.56 -8.09 -13.28
N SER A 160 21.59 -7.38 -12.78
CA SER A 160 22.91 -7.97 -12.54
C SER A 160 22.85 -9.19 -11.59
N GLN A 161 21.95 -9.15 -10.60
CA GLN A 161 21.75 -10.21 -9.60
C GLN A 161 20.84 -11.34 -10.10
N LEU A 162 20.03 -11.07 -11.12
CA LEU A 162 19.10 -12.04 -11.71
C LEU A 162 19.70 -12.80 -12.90
N THR A 163 20.86 -12.38 -13.40
CA THR A 163 21.55 -13.01 -14.54
C THR A 163 21.62 -14.54 -14.46
N PRO A 164 21.90 -15.17 -13.31
CA PRO A 164 21.97 -16.63 -13.20
C PRO A 164 20.61 -17.35 -13.36
N GLN A 165 19.49 -16.63 -13.32
CA GLN A 165 18.13 -17.17 -13.30
C GLN A 165 17.34 -16.83 -14.57
N LEU A 166 17.99 -16.19 -15.54
CA LEU A 166 17.41 -15.94 -16.85
C LEU A 166 17.14 -17.26 -17.58
N ASP A 167 15.91 -17.40 -18.07
CA ASP A 167 15.61 -18.45 -19.04
C ASP A 167 16.22 -18.10 -20.41
N PRO A 168 16.27 -19.05 -21.37
CA PRO A 168 16.84 -18.80 -22.70
C PRO A 168 16.14 -17.70 -23.50
N THR A 169 14.96 -17.25 -23.07
CA THR A 169 14.17 -16.18 -23.70
C THR A 169 14.36 -14.83 -23.02
N GLY A 170 15.19 -14.75 -21.98
CA GLY A 170 15.49 -13.52 -21.25
C GLY A 170 14.46 -13.14 -20.19
N TYR A 171 13.61 -14.09 -19.78
CA TYR A 171 12.64 -13.90 -18.70
C TYR A 171 13.16 -14.45 -17.38
N VAL A 172 12.66 -13.86 -16.29
CA VAL A 172 12.87 -14.36 -14.93
C VAL A 172 11.52 -14.57 -14.25
N PRO A 173 11.40 -15.52 -13.30
CA PRO A 173 10.21 -15.64 -12.48
C PRO A 173 9.92 -14.31 -11.76
N GLN A 174 8.68 -13.85 -11.83
CA GLN A 174 8.25 -12.60 -11.19
C GLN A 174 8.57 -12.60 -9.69
N ALA A 175 8.36 -13.73 -9.02
CA ALA A 175 8.67 -13.87 -7.60
C ALA A 175 10.15 -13.61 -7.28
N GLU A 176 11.05 -14.04 -8.16
CA GLU A 176 12.48 -13.82 -7.97
C GLU A 176 12.88 -12.37 -8.26
N PHE A 177 12.33 -11.79 -9.34
CA PHE A 177 12.51 -10.37 -9.61
C PHE A 177 12.08 -9.53 -8.41
N LEU A 178 10.90 -9.79 -7.85
CA LEU A 178 10.38 -9.11 -6.66
C LEU A 178 11.26 -9.33 -5.43
N ARG A 179 11.78 -10.54 -5.24
CA ARG A 179 12.71 -10.86 -4.14
C ARG A 179 13.96 -10.00 -4.20
N VAL A 180 14.62 -9.94 -5.37
CA VAL A 180 15.83 -9.13 -5.58
C VAL A 180 15.53 -7.65 -5.51
N LEU A 181 14.42 -7.21 -6.10
CA LEU A 181 14.00 -5.81 -6.09
C LEU A 181 13.77 -5.32 -4.66
N SER A 182 13.13 -6.12 -3.82
CA SER A 182 12.75 -5.76 -2.45
C SER A 182 13.89 -5.56 -1.46
N VAL A 183 15.11 -5.97 -1.79
CA VAL A 183 16.29 -5.80 -0.90
C VAL A 183 17.17 -4.64 -1.36
N GLN A 184 16.79 -3.94 -2.42
CA GLN A 184 17.59 -2.83 -2.92
C GLN A 184 17.37 -1.56 -2.10
N PRO A 185 18.44 -0.82 -1.76
CA PRO A 185 18.42 0.25 -0.76
C PRO A 185 17.47 1.42 -1.07
N ASN A 186 17.21 1.72 -2.35
CA ASN A 186 16.32 2.81 -2.79
C ASN A 186 14.90 2.33 -3.15
N ILE A 187 14.64 1.02 -3.06
CA ILE A 187 13.34 0.38 -3.33
C ILE A 187 12.60 0.08 -2.03
N THR A 188 13.33 -0.30 -1.00
CA THR A 188 12.91 -0.25 0.39
C THR A 188 12.97 1.21 0.81
N PRO A 189 11.89 2.00 0.83
CA PRO A 189 11.97 3.22 1.60
C PRO A 189 12.26 2.78 3.03
N TYR A 190 13.25 3.44 3.62
CA TYR A 190 13.58 3.39 5.03
C TYR A 190 12.33 3.16 5.89
N ILE A 191 12.34 2.04 6.59
CA ILE A 191 11.60 1.80 7.83
C ILE A 191 12.24 2.67 8.93
#